data_AF-A0A6A4IVX1-F1
#
_entry.id   AF-A0A6A4IVX1-F1
#
_cell.length_a   1.000
_cell.length_b   1.000
_cell.length_c   1.000
_cell.angle_alpha   90.00
_cell.angle_beta   90.00
_cell.angle_gamma   90.00
#
_symmetry.space_group_name_H-M   'P 1'
#
loop_
_entity.id
_entity.type
_entity.pdbx_description
1 polymer ?
#
loop_
_entity_poly.entity_id
_entity_poly.type
_entity_poly.pdbx_seq_one_letter_code
_entity_poly.pdbx_strand_id
1 'polypeptide(L)'
;MTFLRQATSSIDSLSSTELRCTGLQDTTECTEIEKLLSGEVTIYHQIRENFILELINIQSKIQSVSSKVDKLKQGTIESINRSIKEYTCCLKSLNFAIDDIDCNDVTSVYPTELDSECGCDPLGSYGPTCTADGSCSCRPQFEGKLCDRCKTGFYNHPLCAECACDPLGSSTQTCNSEGECSCKGGVEGVKCDRCQDGLVNFPYCEEALATTEAEMDTPTPWVHPRDRCVSDRVHGDVFSCHHDGGQQVPCRFVCDGDRDCPNGRDESVCHQG
;
A
#
# COMPACT_ATOMS: atom_id res chain seq x y z
N MET A 1 -16.30 25.56 14.08
CA MET A 1 -17.20 26.65 14.56
C MET A 1 -17.33 26.71 16.07
N THR A 2 -17.49 25.58 16.77
CA THR A 2 -17.64 25.53 18.24
C THR A 2 -16.40 26.03 18.99
N PHE A 3 -15.20 25.64 18.52
CA PHE A 3 -13.92 25.99 19.15
C PHE A 3 -13.62 27.51 19.10
N LEU A 4 -13.93 28.18 17.99
CA LEU A 4 -13.75 29.63 17.87
C LEU A 4 -14.73 30.40 18.76
N ARG A 5 -16.00 29.96 18.84
CA ARG A 5 -16.98 30.55 19.76
C ARG A 5 -16.55 30.40 21.22
N GLN A 6 -15.97 29.25 21.57
CA GLN A 6 -15.42 29.00 22.89
C GLN A 6 -14.22 29.92 23.19
N ALA A 7 -13.26 30.00 22.26
CA ALA A 7 -12.10 30.88 22.40
C ALA A 7 -12.48 32.38 22.48
N THR A 8 -13.42 32.86 21.65
CA THR A 8 -13.91 34.25 21.74
C THR A 8 -14.62 34.51 23.06
N SER A 9 -15.49 33.58 23.52
CA SER A 9 -16.17 33.73 24.81
C SER A 9 -15.21 33.76 26.01
N SER A 10 -14.14 32.96 25.97
CA SER A 10 -13.11 32.97 27.02
C SER A 10 -12.29 34.25 27.00
N ILE A 11 -12.01 34.81 25.82
CA ILE A 11 -11.29 36.08 25.68
C ILE A 11 -12.16 37.27 26.14
N ASP A 12 -13.46 37.29 25.84
CA ASP A 12 -14.36 38.35 26.30
C ASP A 12 -14.55 38.35 27.83
N SER A 13 -14.43 37.20 28.47
CA SER A 13 -14.46 37.07 29.93
C SER A 13 -13.22 37.67 30.64
N LEU A 14 -12.10 37.80 29.95
CA LEU A 14 -10.87 38.42 30.46
C LEU A 14 -10.87 39.95 30.31
N SER A 15 -11.71 40.50 29.43
CA SER A 15 -11.83 41.94 29.15
C SER A 15 -12.78 42.69 30.10
N SER A 16 -13.55 41.97 30.94
CA SER A 16 -14.64 42.54 31.75
C SER A 16 -14.25 42.93 33.17
N THR A 17 -12.99 42.72 33.58
CA THR A 17 -12.46 43.22 34.84
C THR A 17 -11.99 44.67 34.71
N GLU A 18 -12.92 45.63 34.77
CA GLU A 18 -12.59 47.03 35.01
C GLU A 18 -12.09 47.20 36.47
N LEU A 19 -10.77 47.29 36.69
CA LEU A 19 -10.25 47.78 37.97
C LEU A 19 -10.43 49.31 38.01
N ARG A 20 -11.43 49.78 38.76
CA ARG A 20 -11.65 51.22 39.01
C ARG A 20 -10.95 51.62 40.32
N CYS A 21 -10.22 52.72 40.29
CA CYS A 21 -9.56 53.29 41.47
C CYS A 21 -10.58 53.95 42.42
N THR A 22 -11.34 53.16 43.17
CA THR A 22 -12.23 53.69 44.21
C THR A 22 -11.47 53.82 45.52
N GLY A 23 -10.82 54.97 45.76
CA GLY A 23 -10.39 55.36 47.12
C GLY A 23 -9.07 56.15 47.29
N LEU A 24 -8.38 56.58 46.23
CA LEU A 24 -7.13 57.35 46.39
C LEU A 24 -7.41 58.86 46.44
N GLN A 25 -6.88 59.55 47.46
CA GLN A 25 -7.07 60.99 47.73
C GLN A 25 -6.18 61.91 46.87
N ASP A 26 -5.32 61.36 46.01
CA ASP A 26 -4.44 62.12 45.13
C ASP A 26 -4.82 61.92 43.66
N THR A 27 -5.44 62.94 43.08
CA THR A 27 -6.16 62.84 41.80
C THR A 27 -5.23 62.84 40.59
N THR A 28 -4.00 63.33 40.72
CA THR A 28 -3.02 63.40 39.63
C THR A 28 -2.37 62.05 39.34
N GLU A 29 -1.92 61.32 40.37
CA GLU A 29 -1.27 60.01 40.22
C GLU A 29 -2.25 58.95 39.70
N CYS A 30 -3.51 59.03 40.13
CA CYS A 30 -4.59 58.17 39.65
C CYS A 30 -4.88 58.36 38.15
N THR A 31 -4.82 59.60 37.64
CA THR A 31 -5.04 59.88 36.21
C THR A 31 -3.91 59.39 35.30
N GLU A 32 -2.67 59.34 35.79
CA GLU A 32 -1.54 58.78 35.06
C GLU A 32 -1.60 57.25 34.99
N ILE A 33 -2.00 56.60 36.09
CA ILE A 33 -2.23 55.15 36.14
C ILE A 33 -3.39 54.75 35.22
N GLU A 34 -4.51 55.48 35.21
CA GLU A 34 -5.62 55.23 34.29
C GLU A 34 -5.21 55.41 32.82
N LYS A 35 -4.35 56.39 32.50
CA LYS A 35 -3.80 56.55 31.15
C LYS A 35 -2.90 55.38 30.75
N LEU A 36 -2.01 54.93 31.62
CA LEU A 36 -1.15 53.77 31.37
C LEU A 36 -1.98 52.49 31.16
N LEU A 37 -2.98 52.25 32.03
CA LEU A 37 -3.91 51.12 31.90
C LEU A 37 -4.75 51.21 30.63
N SER A 38 -5.22 52.39 30.24
CA SER A 38 -5.96 52.58 28.97
C SER A 38 -5.10 52.28 27.75
N GLY A 39 -3.80 52.58 27.81
CA GLY A 39 -2.83 52.26 26.77
C GLY A 39 -2.61 50.75 26.62
N GLU A 40 -2.44 50.04 27.73
CA GLU A 40 -2.30 48.57 27.74
C GLU A 40 -3.57 47.86 27.24
N VAL A 41 -4.75 48.35 27.64
CA VAL A 41 -6.05 47.84 27.16
C VAL A 41 -6.20 48.04 25.64
N THR A 42 -5.75 49.17 25.11
CA THR A 42 -5.79 49.44 23.66
C THR A 42 -4.87 48.50 22.88
N ILE A 43 -3.66 48.25 23.39
CA ILE A 43 -2.72 47.28 22.81
C ILE A 43 -3.30 45.87 22.85
N TYR A 44 -3.90 45.47 23.97
CA TYR A 44 -4.58 44.18 24.10
C TYR A 44 -5.70 44.00 23.08
N HIS A 45 -6.58 45.01 22.91
CA HIS A 45 -7.63 44.97 21.90
C HIS A 45 -7.08 44.89 20.47
N GLN A 46 -6.01 45.62 20.16
CA GLN A 46 -5.37 45.54 18.84
C GLN A 46 -4.77 44.16 18.57
N ILE A 47 -4.07 43.56 19.55
CA ILE A 47 -3.53 42.20 19.44
C ILE A 47 -4.65 41.19 19.25
N ARG A 48 -5.76 41.34 20.00
CA ARG A 48 -6.94 40.49 19.89
C ARG A 48 -7.58 40.56 18.50
N GLU A 49 -7.79 41.75 17.97
CA GLU A 49 -8.37 41.92 16.62
C GLU A 49 -7.46 41.33 15.54
N ASN A 50 -6.16 41.59 15.60
CA ASN A 50 -5.19 41.02 14.67
C ASN A 50 -5.17 39.49 14.73
N PHE A 51 -5.22 38.91 15.93
CA PHE A 51 -5.26 37.46 16.11
C PHE A 51 -6.56 36.84 15.59
N ILE A 52 -7.71 37.48 15.84
CA ILE A 52 -9.00 37.04 15.30
C ILE A 52 -9.00 37.07 13.77
N LEU A 53 -8.45 38.12 13.15
CA LEU A 53 -8.33 38.22 11.70
C LEU A 53 -7.45 37.10 11.11
N GLU A 54 -6.32 36.80 11.75
CA GLU A 54 -5.47 35.68 11.34
C GLU A 54 -6.18 34.32 11.49
N LEU A 55 -6.94 34.11 12.56
CA LEU A 55 -7.74 32.88 12.73
C LEU A 55 -8.82 32.73 11.66
N ILE A 56 -9.49 33.83 11.28
CA ILE A 56 -10.47 33.83 10.18
C ILE A 56 -9.78 33.49 8.86
N ASN A 57 -8.61 34.08 8.59
CA ASN A 57 -7.80 33.81 7.40
C ASN A 57 -7.37 32.34 7.32
N ILE A 58 -6.87 31.78 8.42
CA ILE A 58 -6.51 30.35 8.52
C ILE A 58 -7.74 29.47 8.28
N GLN A 59 -8.88 29.79 8.90
CA GLN A 59 -10.10 28.99 8.73
C GLN A 59 -10.62 29.03 7.28
N SER A 60 -10.54 30.18 6.61
CA SER A 60 -10.86 30.30 5.18
C SER A 60 -9.96 29.43 4.30
N LYS A 61 -8.65 29.40 4.59
CA LYS A 61 -7.69 28.52 3.90
C LYS A 61 -8.02 27.04 4.12
N ILE A 62 -8.33 26.64 5.36
CA ILE A 62 -8.73 25.26 5.69
C ILE A 62 -9.99 24.86 4.92
N GLN A 63 -11.00 25.74 4.87
CA GLN A 63 -12.24 25.48 4.12
C GLN A 63 -11.97 25.33 2.62
N SER A 64 -11.10 26.18 2.05
CA SER A 64 -10.70 26.07 0.64
C SER A 64 -10.03 24.73 0.34
N VAL A 65 -9.08 24.31 1.18
CA VAL A 65 -8.39 23.02 1.01
C VAL A 65 -9.36 21.86 1.16
N SER A 66 -10.23 21.86 2.18
CA SER A 66 -11.26 20.83 2.37
C SER A 66 -12.11 20.68 1.11
N SER A 67 -12.60 21.79 0.54
CA SER A 67 -13.43 21.76 -0.66
C SER A 67 -12.70 21.18 -1.89
N LYS A 68 -11.39 21.41 -2.01
CA LYS A 68 -10.57 20.83 -3.09
C LYS A 68 -10.40 19.32 -2.90
N VAL A 69 -10.16 18.87 -1.66
CA VAL A 69 -10.07 17.46 -1.32
C VAL A 69 -11.38 16.73 -1.62
N ASP A 70 -12.52 17.33 -1.27
CA ASP A 70 -13.84 16.75 -1.53
C ASP A 70 -14.09 16.62 -3.03
N LYS A 71 -13.72 17.63 -3.83
CA LYS A 71 -13.81 17.57 -5.31
C LYS A 71 -12.93 16.47 -5.91
N LEU A 72 -11.70 16.31 -5.41
CA LEU A 72 -10.79 15.25 -5.87
C LEU A 72 -11.33 13.85 -5.52
N LYS A 73 -11.86 13.69 -4.30
CA LYS A 73 -12.50 12.43 -3.87
C LYS A 73 -13.71 12.12 -4.74
N GLN A 74 -14.58 13.10 -4.96
CA GLN A 74 -15.80 12.94 -5.74
C GLN A 74 -15.49 12.55 -7.20
N GLY A 75 -14.57 13.25 -7.87
CA GLY A 75 -14.18 12.92 -9.24
C GLY A 75 -13.54 11.53 -9.38
N THR A 76 -12.79 11.09 -8.36
CA THR A 76 -12.20 9.74 -8.35
C THR A 76 -13.28 8.66 -8.19
N ILE A 77 -14.21 8.87 -7.25
CA ILE A 77 -15.34 7.96 -7.00
C ILE A 77 -16.24 7.86 -8.23
N GLU A 78 -16.55 8.98 -8.88
CA GLU A 78 -17.34 9.01 -10.12
C GLU A 78 -16.65 8.23 -11.24
N SER A 79 -15.33 8.36 -11.40
CA SER A 79 -14.55 7.61 -12.39
C SER A 79 -14.58 6.09 -12.13
N ILE A 80 -14.42 5.69 -10.86
CA ILE A 80 -14.49 4.28 -10.46
C ILE A 80 -15.90 3.73 -10.69
N ASN A 81 -16.93 4.44 -10.24
CA ASN A 81 -18.33 4.03 -10.41
C ASN A 81 -18.70 3.92 -11.90
N ARG A 82 -18.20 4.82 -12.75
CA ARG A 82 -18.36 4.72 -14.20
C ARG A 82 -17.71 3.44 -14.74
N SER A 83 -16.48 3.14 -14.33
CA SER A 83 -15.75 1.94 -14.77
C SER A 83 -16.45 0.64 -14.32
N ILE A 84 -16.97 0.61 -13.08
CA ILE A 84 -17.77 -0.50 -12.54
C ILE A 84 -19.05 -0.65 -13.36
N LYS A 85 -19.76 0.44 -13.66
CA LYS A 85 -20.98 0.41 -14.49
C LYS A 85 -20.69 -0.14 -15.89
N GLU A 86 -19.62 0.32 -16.54
CA GLU A 86 -19.19 -0.19 -17.86
C GLU A 86 -18.90 -1.70 -17.84
N TYR A 87 -18.12 -2.16 -16.86
CA TYR A 87 -17.81 -3.59 -16.72
C TYR A 87 -19.05 -4.44 -16.41
N THR A 88 -19.92 -3.94 -15.53
CA THR A 88 -21.14 -4.66 -15.13
C THR A 88 -22.14 -4.75 -16.27
N CYS A 89 -22.26 -3.69 -17.08
CA CYS A 89 -23.05 -3.71 -18.31
C CYS A 89 -22.46 -4.67 -19.36
N CYS A 90 -21.13 -4.77 -19.47
CA CYS A 90 -20.48 -5.77 -20.31
C CYS A 90 -20.81 -7.21 -19.86
N LEU A 91 -20.75 -7.51 -18.56
CA LEU A 91 -21.13 -8.83 -18.04
C LEU A 91 -22.61 -9.18 -18.30
N LYS A 92 -23.51 -8.20 -18.19
CA LYS A 92 -24.93 -8.35 -18.54
C LYS A 92 -25.11 -8.69 -20.02
N SER A 93 -24.35 -8.04 -20.91
CA SER A 93 -24.30 -8.35 -22.35
C SER A 93 -23.82 -9.78 -22.65
N LEU A 94 -23.02 -10.38 -21.76
CA LEU A 94 -22.54 -11.76 -21.86
C LEU A 94 -23.49 -12.79 -21.20
N ASN A 95 -24.71 -12.38 -20.84
CA ASN A 95 -25.74 -13.20 -20.21
C ASN A 95 -25.35 -13.75 -18.82
N PHE A 96 -24.43 -13.09 -18.12
CA PHE A 96 -24.21 -13.32 -16.70
C PHE A 96 -25.30 -12.62 -15.89
N ALA A 97 -25.93 -13.33 -14.94
CA ALA A 97 -27.06 -12.84 -14.16
C ALA A 97 -26.63 -11.76 -13.16
N ILE A 98 -26.76 -10.49 -13.57
CA ILE A 98 -26.65 -9.32 -12.70
C ILE A 98 -27.96 -8.55 -12.84
N ASP A 99 -28.92 -8.92 -11.99
CA ASP A 99 -30.23 -8.26 -11.97
C ASP A 99 -30.09 -6.87 -11.31
N ASP A 100 -30.80 -5.88 -11.87
CA ASP A 100 -30.96 -4.48 -11.43
C ASP A 100 -29.96 -3.38 -11.89
N ILE A 101 -29.06 -3.61 -12.86
CA ILE A 101 -28.25 -2.50 -13.44
C ILE A 101 -28.85 -1.92 -14.75
N ASP A 102 -29.05 -0.60 -14.77
CA ASP A 102 -29.49 0.19 -15.92
C ASP A 102 -28.30 0.62 -16.79
N CYS A 103 -28.24 0.08 -18.01
CA CYS A 103 -27.16 0.29 -18.97
C CYS A 103 -27.52 1.29 -20.08
N ASN A 104 -28.69 1.93 -20.03
CA ASN A 104 -29.19 2.77 -21.12
C ASN A 104 -28.33 4.03 -21.40
N ASP A 105 -27.57 4.49 -20.40
CA ASP A 105 -26.69 5.68 -20.49
C ASP A 105 -25.22 5.33 -20.81
N VAL A 106 -24.90 4.05 -21.03
CA VAL A 106 -23.57 3.62 -21.46
C VAL A 106 -23.59 3.52 -22.99
N THR A 107 -23.08 4.55 -23.68
CA THR A 107 -22.98 4.57 -25.15
C THR A 107 -21.92 3.63 -25.72
N SER A 108 -21.15 2.98 -24.82
CA SER A 108 -20.15 1.95 -25.09
C SER A 108 -20.65 0.56 -24.63
N VAL A 109 -21.97 0.31 -24.65
CA VAL A 109 -22.44 -1.08 -24.57
C VAL A 109 -21.87 -1.79 -25.80
N TYR A 110 -20.90 -2.68 -25.57
CA TYR A 110 -20.37 -3.58 -26.59
C TYR A 110 -21.56 -4.11 -27.40
N PRO A 111 -21.55 -3.99 -28.74
CA PRO A 111 -22.67 -4.41 -29.55
C PRO A 111 -23.09 -5.82 -29.16
N THR A 112 -24.25 -5.95 -28.52
CA THR A 112 -24.88 -7.22 -28.18
C THR A 112 -25.52 -7.88 -29.39
N GLU A 113 -25.45 -7.25 -30.55
CA GLU A 113 -25.73 -7.90 -31.82
C GLU A 113 -24.39 -8.27 -32.46
N LEU A 114 -24.14 -9.57 -32.43
CA LEU A 114 -23.07 -10.28 -33.12
C LEU A 114 -23.31 -10.21 -34.64
N ASP A 115 -23.37 -9.00 -35.20
CA ASP A 115 -23.53 -8.73 -36.62
C ASP A 115 -22.22 -8.20 -37.23
N SER A 116 -21.08 -8.55 -36.65
CA SER A 116 -19.84 -8.62 -37.40
C SER A 116 -19.67 -10.06 -37.88
N GLU A 117 -19.65 -10.24 -39.20
CA GLU A 117 -19.35 -11.49 -39.93
C GLU A 117 -18.08 -12.20 -39.41
N CYS A 118 -17.26 -11.49 -38.64
CA CYS A 118 -16.11 -11.97 -37.90
C CYS A 118 -16.37 -11.90 -36.39
N GLY A 119 -16.48 -13.06 -35.75
CA GLY A 119 -16.61 -13.20 -34.29
C GLY A 119 -15.33 -12.88 -33.53
N CYS A 120 -14.76 -11.69 -33.70
CA CYS A 120 -13.58 -11.24 -32.97
C CYS A 120 -13.85 -11.16 -31.46
N ASP A 121 -12.94 -11.68 -30.64
CA ASP A 121 -13.00 -11.58 -29.19
C ASP A 121 -12.91 -10.10 -28.76
N PRO A 122 -13.94 -9.55 -28.08
CA PRO A 122 -13.99 -8.14 -27.70
C PRO A 122 -12.92 -7.74 -26.67
N LEU A 123 -12.38 -8.69 -25.91
CA LEU A 123 -11.31 -8.47 -24.94
C LEU A 123 -9.93 -8.60 -25.60
N GLY A 124 -9.80 -9.50 -26.58
CA GLY A 124 -8.53 -9.78 -27.25
C GLY A 124 -8.24 -8.92 -28.48
N SER A 125 -9.25 -8.32 -29.12
CA SER A 125 -9.08 -7.52 -30.34
C SER A 125 -9.13 -6.00 -30.09
N TYR A 126 -8.70 -5.22 -31.09
CA TYR A 126 -8.89 -3.77 -31.10
C TYR A 126 -10.33 -3.34 -31.49
N GLY A 127 -11.16 -4.28 -31.94
CA GLY A 127 -12.52 -4.02 -32.37
C GLY A 127 -13.16 -5.23 -33.08
N PRO A 128 -14.44 -5.11 -33.46
CA PRO A 128 -15.19 -6.20 -34.08
C PRO A 128 -14.88 -6.39 -35.58
N THR A 129 -13.99 -5.58 -36.15
CA THR A 129 -13.64 -5.65 -37.58
C THR A 129 -12.53 -6.66 -37.84
N CYS A 130 -12.60 -7.28 -39.01
CA CYS A 130 -11.63 -8.25 -39.48
C CYS A 130 -11.20 -7.93 -40.91
N THR A 131 -10.11 -8.56 -41.31
CA THR A 131 -9.63 -8.64 -42.68
C THR A 131 -10.54 -9.52 -43.54
N ALA A 132 -10.37 -9.49 -44.87
CA ALA A 132 -11.19 -10.26 -45.82
C ALA A 132 -11.11 -11.79 -45.61
N ASP A 133 -10.02 -12.28 -45.02
CA ASP A 133 -9.84 -13.68 -44.62
C ASP A 133 -10.48 -14.01 -43.25
N GLY A 134 -11.07 -13.01 -42.59
CA GLY A 134 -11.74 -13.11 -41.30
C GLY A 134 -10.79 -13.05 -40.10
N SER A 135 -9.56 -12.57 -40.28
CA SER A 135 -8.59 -12.41 -39.18
C SER A 135 -8.75 -11.04 -38.50
N CYS A 136 -8.84 -11.06 -37.18
CA CYS A 136 -9.03 -9.89 -36.33
C CYS A 136 -7.69 -9.24 -35.97
N SER A 137 -7.71 -7.93 -35.73
CA SER A 137 -6.54 -7.19 -35.24
C SER A 137 -6.38 -7.39 -33.73
N CYS A 138 -5.48 -8.28 -33.32
CA CYS A 138 -5.28 -8.63 -31.90
C CYS A 138 -4.43 -7.62 -31.13
N ARG A 139 -4.76 -7.46 -29.85
CA ARG A 139 -3.94 -6.75 -28.86
C ARG A 139 -2.63 -7.52 -28.60
N PRO A 140 -1.57 -6.88 -28.06
CA PRO A 140 -0.24 -7.48 -27.98
C PRO A 140 -0.13 -8.83 -27.26
N GLN A 141 -1.00 -9.08 -26.27
CA GLN A 141 -0.99 -10.29 -25.42
C GLN A 141 -1.88 -11.42 -25.96
N PHE A 142 -2.58 -11.21 -27.08
CA PHE A 142 -3.55 -12.15 -27.64
C PHE A 142 -3.10 -12.60 -29.02
N GLU A 143 -3.54 -13.79 -29.40
CA GLU A 143 -3.30 -14.36 -30.72
C GLU A 143 -4.51 -15.16 -31.21
N GLY A 144 -4.39 -15.77 -32.40
CA GLY A 144 -5.47 -16.51 -33.04
C GLY A 144 -6.28 -15.64 -33.99
N LYS A 145 -7.01 -16.30 -34.90
CA LYS A 145 -7.81 -15.62 -35.94
C LYS A 145 -8.82 -14.63 -35.34
N LEU A 146 -9.39 -15.00 -34.19
CA LEU A 146 -10.40 -14.22 -33.49
C LEU A 146 -9.84 -13.51 -32.25
N CYS A 147 -8.53 -13.57 -31.99
CA CYS A 147 -7.93 -13.03 -30.77
C CYS A 147 -8.47 -13.68 -29.48
N ASP A 148 -8.89 -14.94 -29.58
CA ASP A 148 -9.65 -15.70 -28.57
C ASP A 148 -8.76 -16.46 -27.57
N ARG A 149 -7.44 -16.29 -27.66
CA ARG A 149 -6.47 -16.96 -26.79
C ARG A 149 -5.27 -16.06 -26.52
N CYS A 150 -4.57 -16.37 -25.43
CA CYS A 150 -3.33 -15.68 -25.10
C CYS A 150 -2.23 -16.04 -26.08
N LYS A 151 -1.39 -15.05 -26.39
CA LYS A 151 -0.20 -15.21 -27.21
C LYS A 151 0.77 -16.18 -26.54
N THR A 152 1.54 -16.92 -27.32
CA THR A 152 2.64 -17.74 -26.79
C THR A 152 3.53 -16.91 -25.86
N GLY A 153 3.74 -17.38 -24.62
CA GLY A 153 4.41 -16.62 -23.55
C GLY A 153 3.45 -15.90 -22.59
N PHE A 154 2.14 -16.06 -22.78
CA PHE A 154 1.09 -15.55 -21.89
C PHE A 154 0.06 -16.64 -21.58
N TYR A 155 -0.62 -16.54 -20.43
CA TYR A 155 -1.59 -17.53 -19.96
C TYR A 155 -2.79 -16.88 -19.23
N ASN A 156 -3.83 -17.66 -18.94
CA ASN A 156 -5.03 -17.21 -18.19
C ASN A 156 -5.88 -16.16 -18.93
N HIS A 157 -6.47 -16.53 -20.07
CA HIS A 157 -7.46 -15.69 -20.78
C HIS A 157 -8.67 -15.40 -19.85
N PRO A 158 -9.21 -14.16 -19.83
CA PRO A 158 -8.91 -13.02 -20.72
C PRO A 158 -7.83 -12.07 -20.20
N LEU A 159 -7.17 -12.38 -19.08
CA LEU A 159 -6.16 -11.49 -18.50
C LEU A 159 -4.82 -11.60 -19.23
N CYS A 160 -4.51 -12.76 -19.79
CA CYS A 160 -3.29 -13.04 -20.54
C CYS A 160 -2.03 -12.49 -19.85
N ALA A 161 -1.75 -13.01 -18.66
CA ALA A 161 -0.57 -12.67 -17.87
C ALA A 161 0.68 -13.32 -18.48
N GLU A 162 1.84 -12.64 -18.39
CA GLU A 162 3.10 -13.14 -18.92
C GLU A 162 3.59 -14.38 -18.15
N CYS A 163 4.15 -15.35 -18.89
CA CYS A 163 4.79 -16.52 -18.31
C CYS A 163 6.05 -16.08 -17.54
N ALA A 164 6.02 -16.21 -16.21
CA ALA A 164 7.18 -15.93 -15.36
C ALA A 164 8.09 -17.15 -15.17
N CYS A 165 8.44 -17.86 -16.25
CA CYS A 165 9.31 -19.04 -16.19
C CYS A 165 10.74 -18.65 -15.82
N ASP A 166 11.37 -19.35 -14.88
CA ASP A 166 12.74 -19.05 -14.49
C ASP A 166 13.71 -19.37 -15.64
N PRO A 167 14.59 -18.44 -16.05
CA PRO A 167 15.46 -18.62 -17.21
C PRO A 167 16.55 -19.68 -17.04
N LEU A 168 16.94 -19.97 -15.80
CA LEU A 168 17.95 -20.97 -15.49
C LEU A 168 17.32 -22.35 -15.29
N GLY A 169 16.15 -22.41 -14.67
CA GLY A 169 15.45 -23.66 -14.35
C GLY A 169 14.48 -24.17 -15.42
N SER A 170 13.97 -23.31 -16.30
CA SER A 170 13.03 -23.68 -17.36
C SER A 170 13.72 -24.04 -18.67
N SER A 171 13.15 -25.00 -19.40
CA SER A 171 13.59 -25.39 -20.76
C SER A 171 13.19 -24.36 -21.82
N THR A 172 12.05 -23.68 -21.62
CA THR A 172 11.55 -22.61 -22.48
C THR A 172 11.02 -21.46 -21.63
N GLN A 173 10.86 -20.28 -22.24
CA GLN A 173 10.23 -19.12 -21.61
C GLN A 173 8.73 -19.04 -21.87
N THR A 174 8.12 -20.19 -22.13
CA THR A 174 6.69 -20.34 -22.44
C THR A 174 6.08 -21.28 -21.43
N CYS A 175 4.81 -21.07 -21.15
CA CYS A 175 4.03 -21.85 -20.20
C CYS A 175 2.75 -22.38 -20.86
N ASN A 176 2.15 -23.39 -20.24
CA ASN A 176 0.85 -23.90 -20.68
C ASN A 176 -0.29 -22.91 -20.35
N SER A 177 -1.54 -23.28 -20.65
CA SER A 177 -2.72 -22.45 -20.39
C SER A 177 -2.95 -22.12 -18.90
N GLU A 178 -2.39 -22.92 -17.99
CA GLU A 178 -2.47 -22.75 -16.54
C GLU A 178 -1.29 -21.95 -15.97
N GLY A 179 -0.31 -21.61 -16.81
CA GLY A 179 0.87 -20.86 -16.38
C GLY A 179 2.03 -21.71 -15.91
N GLU A 180 1.99 -23.03 -16.11
CA GLU A 180 3.04 -23.96 -15.73
C GLU A 180 4.14 -24.04 -16.79
N CYS A 181 5.38 -23.93 -16.33
CA CYS A 181 6.58 -23.92 -17.15
C CYS A 181 7.16 -25.33 -17.32
N SER A 182 7.83 -25.57 -18.45
CA SER A 182 8.52 -26.85 -18.69
C SER A 182 9.90 -26.84 -18.03
N CYS A 183 10.05 -27.50 -16.88
CA CYS A 183 11.30 -27.47 -16.10
C CYS A 183 12.41 -28.37 -16.68
N LYS A 184 13.66 -28.01 -16.40
CA LYS A 184 14.84 -28.85 -16.67
C LYS A 184 14.91 -30.00 -15.66
N GLY A 185 15.72 -31.02 -15.96
CA GLY A 185 15.89 -32.17 -15.07
C GLY A 185 16.36 -31.75 -13.68
N GLY A 186 15.74 -32.31 -12.63
CA GLY A 186 16.04 -31.98 -11.24
C GLY A 186 15.45 -30.66 -10.74
N VAL A 187 14.77 -29.88 -11.60
CA VAL A 187 14.09 -28.62 -11.26
C VAL A 187 12.59 -28.83 -11.22
N GLU A 188 11.89 -28.16 -10.31
CA GLU A 188 10.44 -28.21 -10.16
C GLU A 188 9.83 -26.84 -9.80
N GLY A 189 8.51 -26.85 -9.56
CA GLY A 189 7.71 -25.67 -9.29
C GLY A 189 7.04 -25.12 -10.55
N VAL A 190 5.92 -24.41 -10.38
CA VAL A 190 5.13 -23.86 -11.50
C VAL A 190 5.98 -22.96 -12.41
N LYS A 191 6.99 -22.29 -11.83
CA LYS A 191 7.92 -21.39 -12.52
C LYS A 191 9.32 -21.97 -12.68
N CYS A 192 9.54 -23.23 -12.33
CA CYS A 192 10.84 -23.90 -12.38
C CYS A 192 11.93 -23.18 -11.57
N ASP A 193 11.58 -22.73 -10.37
CA ASP A 193 12.37 -21.83 -9.54
C ASP A 193 13.09 -22.52 -8.36
N ARG A 194 12.98 -23.85 -8.27
CA ARG A 194 13.58 -24.64 -7.20
C ARG A 194 14.00 -26.03 -7.67
N CYS A 195 14.89 -26.67 -6.92
CA CYS A 195 15.22 -28.07 -7.15
C CYS A 195 14.14 -29.01 -6.61
N GLN A 196 14.04 -30.20 -7.19
CA GLN A 196 13.22 -31.29 -6.67
C GLN A 196 13.67 -31.70 -5.27
N ASP A 197 12.74 -32.27 -4.50
CA ASP A 197 13.03 -32.79 -3.16
C ASP A 197 14.27 -33.70 -3.15
N GLY A 198 15.23 -33.38 -2.27
CA GLY A 198 16.49 -34.10 -2.12
C GLY A 198 17.66 -33.60 -2.97
N LEU A 199 17.41 -32.64 -3.87
CA LEU A 199 18.45 -31.96 -4.65
C LEU A 199 18.71 -30.55 -4.11
N VAL A 200 19.95 -30.08 -4.23
CA VAL A 200 20.41 -28.77 -3.73
C VAL A 200 21.18 -28.01 -4.82
N ASN A 201 21.48 -26.73 -4.58
CA ASN A 201 22.29 -25.90 -5.47
C ASN A 201 21.62 -25.57 -6.83
N PHE A 202 20.49 -24.84 -6.78
CA PHE A 202 19.85 -24.29 -7.99
C PHE A 202 20.81 -23.36 -8.75
N PRO A 203 20.90 -23.42 -10.09
CA PRO A 203 20.04 -24.16 -11.02
C PRO A 203 20.55 -25.54 -11.43
N TYR A 204 21.62 -26.04 -10.82
CA TYR A 204 22.25 -27.30 -11.21
C TYR A 204 21.59 -28.52 -10.58
N CYS A 205 21.00 -28.36 -9.39
CA CYS A 205 20.20 -29.39 -8.70
C CYS A 205 20.92 -30.73 -8.59
N GLU A 206 21.96 -30.72 -7.76
CA GLU A 206 22.83 -31.86 -7.48
C GLU A 206 22.34 -32.61 -6.24
N GLU A 207 22.57 -33.93 -6.18
CA GLU A 207 22.26 -34.70 -4.97
C GLU A 207 23.04 -34.14 -3.79
N ALA A 208 22.34 -33.84 -2.70
CA ALA A 208 23.00 -33.55 -1.45
C ALA A 208 23.78 -34.80 -1.05
N LEU A 209 25.11 -34.76 -1.14
CA LEU A 209 25.96 -35.83 -0.64
C LEU A 209 25.63 -36.02 0.84
N ALA A 210 24.82 -37.05 1.11
CA ALA A 210 24.61 -37.55 2.44
C ALA A 210 25.99 -37.92 2.97
N THR A 211 26.52 -37.09 3.88
CA THR A 211 27.53 -37.60 4.78
C THR A 211 26.87 -38.80 5.45
N THR A 212 27.44 -39.97 5.22
CA THR A 212 26.96 -41.21 5.79
C THR A 212 26.97 -41.07 7.30
N GLU A 213 25.82 -40.83 7.91
CA GLU A 213 25.65 -40.95 9.35
C GLU A 213 25.68 -42.45 9.68
N ALA A 214 26.89 -42.96 9.88
CA ALA A 214 27.12 -44.01 10.84
C ALA A 214 27.50 -43.34 12.16
N GLU A 215 26.53 -42.74 12.85
CA GLU A 215 26.50 -42.82 14.31
C GLU A 215 25.09 -42.55 14.85
N MET A 216 24.53 -43.64 15.35
CA MET A 216 23.40 -43.73 16.24
C MET A 216 23.70 -42.94 17.52
N ASP A 217 22.98 -41.85 17.79
CA ASP A 217 22.66 -41.47 19.18
C ASP A 217 21.49 -40.47 19.30
N THR A 218 20.31 -41.03 19.56
CA THR A 218 19.16 -40.50 20.34
C THR A 218 18.50 -39.15 19.99
N PRO A 219 17.16 -39.02 20.19
CA PRO A 219 16.46 -37.77 19.92
C PRO A 219 16.69 -36.76 21.06
N THR A 220 17.41 -35.67 20.80
CA THR A 220 17.37 -34.51 21.71
C THR A 220 16.02 -33.79 21.63
N PRO A 221 15.45 -33.32 22.75
CA PRO A 221 14.18 -32.62 22.73
C PRO A 221 14.32 -31.26 22.03
N TRP A 222 13.25 -30.77 21.40
CA TRP A 222 13.17 -29.40 20.93
C TRP A 222 13.38 -28.43 22.08
N VAL A 223 14.52 -27.73 22.08
CA VAL A 223 14.84 -26.66 23.03
C VAL A 223 14.52 -25.32 22.37
N HIS A 224 13.69 -24.50 23.01
CA HIS A 224 13.27 -23.21 22.47
C HIS A 224 14.51 -22.29 22.33
N PRO A 225 14.60 -21.44 21.29
CA PRO A 225 15.73 -20.51 21.11
C PRO A 225 16.01 -19.63 22.33
N ARG A 226 14.98 -19.33 23.14
CA ARG A 226 15.07 -18.58 24.38
C ARG A 226 15.89 -19.29 25.46
N ASP A 227 15.92 -20.62 25.48
CA ASP A 227 16.68 -21.42 26.45
C ASP A 227 18.18 -21.44 26.13
N ARG A 228 18.55 -21.16 24.87
CA ARG A 228 19.94 -21.04 24.41
C ARG A 228 20.63 -19.81 25.02
N CYS A 229 19.89 -18.71 25.21
CA CYS A 229 20.35 -17.50 25.90
C CYS A 229 20.47 -17.64 27.43
N VAL A 230 19.88 -18.69 28.03
CA VAL A 230 19.89 -18.87 29.50
C VAL A 230 21.08 -19.70 29.97
N SER A 231 21.66 -20.53 29.08
CA SER A 231 22.65 -21.54 29.49
C SER A 231 24.07 -21.00 29.71
N ASP A 232 24.45 -19.89 29.06
CA ASP A 232 25.78 -19.28 29.22
C ASP A 232 25.70 -17.93 29.94
N ARG A 233 25.46 -17.97 31.26
CA ARG A 233 25.57 -16.78 32.13
C ARG A 233 27.00 -16.31 32.37
N VAL A 234 27.99 -16.90 31.68
CA VAL A 234 29.40 -16.71 32.01
C VAL A 234 30.16 -15.95 30.91
N HIS A 235 29.65 -15.89 29.68
CA HIS A 235 30.27 -15.11 28.61
C HIS A 235 29.21 -14.23 27.95
N GLY A 236 29.44 -12.93 28.00
CA GLY A 236 28.58 -11.93 27.39
C GLY A 236 28.64 -12.04 25.88
N ASP A 237 27.79 -12.89 25.32
CA ASP A 237 27.71 -13.08 23.88
C ASP A 237 27.06 -11.84 23.24
N VAL A 238 27.75 -11.33 22.23
CA VAL A 238 27.43 -10.10 21.52
C VAL A 238 27.19 -10.48 20.07
N PHE A 239 26.02 -10.11 19.54
CA PHE A 239 25.62 -10.38 18.17
C PHE A 239 25.94 -9.20 17.24
N SER A 240 26.19 -9.48 15.96
CA SER A 240 26.59 -8.47 14.98
C SER A 240 25.46 -8.18 13.99
N CYS A 241 24.92 -6.95 13.96
CA CYS A 241 23.91 -6.58 12.96
C CYS A 241 24.58 -6.46 11.57
N HIS A 242 24.18 -7.31 10.61
CA HIS A 242 24.69 -7.27 9.24
C HIS A 242 24.04 -6.12 8.47
N HIS A 243 24.75 -4.99 8.32
CA HIS A 243 24.70 -4.00 7.24
C HIS A 243 25.16 -2.58 7.64
N ASP A 244 25.33 -2.28 8.93
CA ASP A 244 25.83 -0.98 9.42
C ASP A 244 27.18 -1.10 10.13
N GLY A 245 28.18 -1.69 9.44
CA GLY A 245 29.55 -1.74 9.96
C GLY A 245 29.79 -2.71 11.13
N GLY A 246 28.89 -3.69 11.36
CA GLY A 246 29.11 -4.77 12.33
C GLY A 246 28.84 -4.37 13.78
N GLN A 247 27.85 -3.49 14.01
CA GLN A 247 27.47 -3.06 15.36
C GLN A 247 27.10 -4.26 16.24
N GLN A 248 27.67 -4.25 17.44
CA GLN A 248 27.68 -5.32 18.40
C GLN A 248 26.60 -5.10 19.47
N VAL A 249 25.62 -6.01 19.58
CA VAL A 249 24.49 -5.93 20.51
C VAL A 249 24.47 -7.10 21.50
N PRO A 250 24.34 -6.84 22.82
CA PRO A 250 24.30 -7.91 23.82
C PRO A 250 23.06 -8.82 23.68
N CYS A 251 23.22 -10.13 23.96
CA CYS A 251 22.15 -11.15 23.97
C CYS A 251 20.82 -10.71 24.60
N ARG A 252 20.85 -9.88 25.66
CA ARG A 252 19.64 -9.44 26.38
C ARG A 252 18.65 -8.62 25.54
N PHE A 253 19.09 -8.13 24.37
CA PHE A 253 18.36 -7.22 23.49
C PHE A 253 17.96 -7.85 22.15
N VAL A 254 18.30 -9.11 21.89
CA VAL A 254 18.12 -9.71 20.55
C VAL A 254 16.80 -10.52 20.45
N CYS A 255 16.06 -10.66 21.55
CA CYS A 255 14.83 -11.47 21.61
C CYS A 255 13.83 -10.99 22.69
N ASP A 256 13.73 -9.69 22.95
CA ASP A 256 12.77 -9.13 23.91
C ASP A 256 11.45 -8.66 23.27
N GLY A 257 11.36 -8.68 21.94
CA GLY A 257 10.16 -8.34 21.16
C GLY A 257 10.11 -6.87 20.73
N ASP A 258 11.10 -6.06 21.12
CA ASP A 258 11.32 -4.72 20.61
C ASP A 258 12.49 -4.74 19.60
N ARG A 259 12.28 -4.13 18.42
CA ARG A 259 13.29 -4.17 17.34
C ARG A 259 14.50 -3.31 17.66
N ASP A 260 15.59 -3.95 18.07
CA ASP A 260 16.81 -3.26 18.51
C ASP A 260 17.87 -3.06 17.41
N CYS A 261 17.82 -3.81 16.28
CA CYS A 261 18.62 -3.47 15.09
C CYS A 261 17.84 -2.48 14.18
N PRO A 262 18.51 -1.50 13.52
CA PRO A 262 17.87 -0.47 12.68
C PRO A 262 17.00 -1.01 11.53
N ASN A 263 17.24 -2.26 11.10
CA ASN A 263 16.52 -2.94 10.02
C ASN A 263 15.48 -3.95 10.52
N GLY A 264 15.28 -4.08 11.84
CA GLY A 264 14.34 -5.03 12.44
C GLY A 264 14.74 -6.50 12.30
N ARG A 265 16.05 -6.80 12.20
CA ARG A 265 16.57 -8.18 12.19
C ARG A 265 16.95 -8.63 13.59
N ASP A 266 15.94 -8.99 14.35
CA ASP A 266 16.03 -9.67 15.65
C ASP A 266 15.05 -10.85 15.73
N GLU A 267 14.07 -10.96 14.81
CA GLU A 267 12.89 -11.83 15.06
C GLU A 267 12.71 -13.04 14.14
N SER A 268 13.70 -13.51 13.38
CA SER A 268 13.51 -14.78 12.65
C SER A 268 14.69 -15.72 12.54
N VAL A 269 15.94 -15.27 12.73
CA VAL A 269 17.08 -16.19 12.56
C VAL A 269 18.30 -15.77 13.39
N CYS A 270 18.39 -16.28 14.62
CA CYS A 270 19.64 -16.27 15.38
C CYS A 270 20.41 -17.57 15.08
N HIS A 271 21.43 -17.51 14.25
CA HIS A 271 22.42 -18.58 14.13
C HIS A 271 23.74 -18.13 14.78
N GLN A 272 24.35 -19.02 15.58
CA GLN A 272 25.68 -18.84 16.15
C GLN A 272 26.67 -18.59 15.00
N GLY A 273 27.46 -17.52 15.11
CA GLY A 273 28.65 -17.29 14.28
C GLY A 273 29.87 -17.98 14.88
#